data_AF-A0A7S4UK19-F1
#
_entry.id   AF-A0A7S4UK19-F1
#
_cell.length_a   1.000
_cell.length_b   1.000
_cell.length_c   1.000
_cell.angle_alpha   90.00
_cell.angle_beta   90.00
_cell.angle_gamma   90.00
#
_symmetry.space_group_name_H-M   'P 1'
#
loop_
_entity.id
_entity.type
_entity.pdbx_description
1 polymer ?
#
loop_
_entity_poly.entity_id
_entity_poly.type
_entity_poly.pdbx_seq_one_letter_code
_entity_poly.pdbx_strand_id
1 'polypeptide(L)'
;MVLVLDDDVIHRFEWLGMFDSEKKVGSSGTTALDAVCILFEEKMQYAEGEKDMICMKHTFDVEYDGGRREQITSTLIDFGQQPDGNTSMSRTVALPLAIAVRAVLEKRITLTGIQRPIVPELYNPILDEMETLGVKFDDVHQPLHVHLRHEVKPKEYRAALTPETTKTLVSAGFRVDVERSATRCFKDSEYEEAGARLVETGSWEGCPLSSVVLGLKELPADAVVRQNHVMFAHCFKGQDEAEGVLKNFAKNKGNLFDLEFLTDERGRRVAAFGHAAGYVGSALGLLEWGLKRDGGGLGELSDPWTSNELLIEEVKGKLGGQIPTVHILGALGRAGRGAADFAEAVGAKVIKWDLEETKPGGPFPVLLDADVVVNCIYLSSPIPPFLTKELVETEGKNLRVIVDVSCDPNNPNNPLPVYNTCTTVFDPIFPIPNSKVGVIAIDHLPSLLPAASSTAFSNDLTPHLLHLGAKDEGDYAVWKRAYNLFVEKKAPYS
;
A
#
# COMPACT_ATOMS: atom_id res chain seq x y z
N MET A 1 -1.26 -42.29 -21.94
CA MET A 1 -0.21 -41.26 -21.74
C MET A 1 1.06 -41.82 -22.35
N VAL A 2 1.58 -41.20 -23.41
CA VAL A 2 2.85 -41.62 -24.03
C VAL A 2 3.94 -40.77 -23.40
N LEU A 3 4.77 -41.36 -22.56
CA LEU A 3 5.93 -40.68 -21.98
C LEU A 3 6.99 -40.55 -23.08
N VAL A 4 7.50 -39.33 -23.29
CA VAL A 4 8.60 -39.07 -24.23
C VAL A 4 9.92 -39.34 -23.50
N LEU A 5 10.92 -39.87 -24.20
CA LEU A 5 12.20 -40.31 -23.61
C LEU A 5 12.99 -39.20 -22.88
N ASP A 6 12.70 -37.93 -23.17
CA ASP A 6 13.35 -36.73 -22.60
C ASP A 6 12.52 -36.09 -21.47
N ASP A 7 11.56 -36.85 -20.91
CA ASP A 7 10.73 -36.41 -19.79
C ASP A 7 11.50 -36.61 -18.47
N ASP A 8 11.50 -35.59 -17.60
CA ASP A 8 12.08 -35.61 -16.25
C ASP A 8 11.73 -36.88 -15.45
N VAL A 9 10.55 -37.47 -15.70
CA VAL A 9 10.11 -38.72 -15.08
C VAL A 9 11.00 -39.90 -15.49
N ILE A 10 11.43 -39.98 -16.75
CA ILE A 10 12.30 -41.05 -17.25
C ILE A 10 13.67 -40.97 -16.59
N HIS A 11 14.25 -39.78 -16.45
CA HIS A 11 15.53 -39.60 -15.76
C HIS A 11 15.49 -40.01 -14.28
N ARG A 12 14.36 -39.79 -13.60
CA ARG A 12 14.18 -40.25 -12.21
C ARG A 12 14.12 -41.77 -12.12
N PHE A 13 13.46 -42.43 -13.07
CA PHE A 13 13.42 -43.89 -13.14
C PHE A 13 14.79 -44.49 -13.52
N GLU A 14 15.54 -43.84 -14.41
CA GLU A 14 16.94 -44.18 -14.69
C GLU A 14 17.82 -44.08 -13.45
N TRP A 15 17.76 -42.96 -12.72
CA TRP A 15 18.52 -42.75 -11.48
C TRP A 15 18.19 -43.78 -10.39
N LEU A 16 16.90 -44.12 -10.27
CA LEU A 16 16.42 -45.16 -9.35
C LEU A 16 16.93 -46.56 -9.74
N GLY A 17 17.35 -46.73 -11.00
CA GLY A 17 17.87 -47.98 -11.54
C GLY A 17 16.79 -48.89 -12.13
N MET A 18 15.62 -48.35 -12.49
CA MET A 18 14.51 -49.15 -13.03
C MET A 18 14.80 -49.77 -14.40
N PHE A 19 15.75 -49.20 -15.17
CA PHE A 19 16.15 -49.69 -16.49
C PHE A 19 17.53 -50.38 -16.48
N ASP A 20 18.13 -50.59 -15.31
CA ASP A 20 19.42 -51.27 -15.19
C ASP A 20 19.24 -52.78 -15.36
N SER A 21 19.74 -53.31 -16.48
CA SER A 21 19.62 -54.73 -16.84
C SER A 21 20.39 -55.68 -15.92
N GLU A 22 21.37 -55.17 -15.16
CA GLU A 22 22.18 -55.97 -14.23
C GLU A 22 21.59 -55.94 -12.81
N LYS A 23 20.72 -54.96 -12.51
CA LYS A 23 20.14 -54.78 -11.19
C LYS A 23 18.99 -55.75 -10.93
N LYS A 24 19.25 -56.75 -10.09
CA LYS A 24 18.25 -57.75 -9.69
C LYS A 24 17.55 -57.32 -8.41
N VAL A 25 16.33 -56.83 -8.54
CA VAL A 25 15.41 -56.70 -7.42
C VAL A 25 14.96 -58.11 -7.05
N GLY A 26 15.40 -58.62 -5.89
CA GLY A 26 15.28 -60.04 -5.52
C GLY A 26 13.85 -60.61 -5.60
N SER A 27 13.69 -61.93 -5.54
CA SER A 27 12.39 -62.62 -5.66
C SER A 27 11.41 -62.39 -4.50
N SER A 28 11.79 -61.58 -3.51
CA SER A 28 10.94 -61.15 -2.40
C SER A 28 10.19 -59.87 -2.77
N GLY A 29 9.27 -59.97 -3.73
CA GLY A 29 8.41 -58.87 -4.17
C GLY A 29 7.48 -59.37 -5.26
N THR A 30 6.20 -59.54 -4.95
CA THR A 30 5.22 -60.14 -5.87
C THR A 30 4.62 -59.13 -6.85
N THR A 31 4.87 -57.83 -6.65
CA THR A 31 4.25 -56.75 -7.41
C THR A 31 5.26 -55.71 -7.91
N ALA A 32 4.85 -54.93 -8.91
CA ALA A 32 5.64 -53.80 -9.41
C ALA A 32 5.90 -52.73 -8.32
N LEU A 33 5.00 -52.59 -7.35
CA LEU A 33 5.19 -51.68 -6.21
C LEU A 33 6.34 -52.16 -5.33
N ASP A 34 6.38 -53.45 -5.00
CA ASP A 34 7.47 -54.04 -4.20
C ASP A 34 8.82 -53.81 -4.87
N ALA A 35 8.88 -53.99 -6.20
CA ALA A 35 10.12 -53.77 -6.94
C ALA A 35 10.61 -52.32 -6.88
N VAL A 36 9.69 -51.35 -6.99
CA VAL A 36 9.99 -49.93 -6.85
C VAL A 36 10.41 -49.60 -5.41
N CYS A 37 9.72 -50.13 -4.40
CA CYS A 37 10.07 -49.95 -2.99
C CYS A 37 11.49 -50.42 -2.68
N ILE A 38 11.91 -51.60 -3.16
CA ILE A 38 13.27 -52.10 -2.93
C ILE A 38 14.32 -51.17 -3.53
N LEU A 39 14.08 -50.64 -4.74
CA LEU A 39 15.00 -49.69 -5.36
C LEU A 39 15.09 -48.38 -4.56
N PHE A 40 13.95 -47.88 -4.05
CA PHE A 40 13.91 -46.72 -3.17
C PHE A 40 14.63 -46.99 -1.85
N GLU A 41 14.41 -48.15 -1.23
CA GLU A 41 15.06 -48.54 0.00
C GLU A 41 16.56 -48.68 -0.15
N GLU A 42 17.11 -48.98 -1.33
CA GLU A 42 18.57 -49.00 -1.54
C GLU A 42 19.13 -47.59 -1.79
N LYS A 43 18.40 -46.76 -2.56
CA LYS A 43 18.88 -45.45 -3.02
C LYS A 43 18.63 -44.31 -2.04
N MET A 44 17.59 -44.40 -1.22
CA MET A 44 17.13 -43.34 -0.31
C MET A 44 17.36 -43.69 1.16
N GLN A 45 18.37 -44.52 1.47
CA GLN A 45 18.81 -44.71 2.85
C GLN A 45 19.59 -43.50 3.33
N TYR A 46 19.44 -43.21 4.62
CA TYR A 46 20.34 -42.30 5.30
C TYR A 46 21.75 -42.86 5.31
N ALA A 47 22.73 -42.02 4.99
CA ALA A 47 24.13 -42.31 5.21
C ALA A 47 24.44 -42.38 6.72
N GLU A 48 25.60 -42.95 7.06
CA GLU A 48 26.05 -43.01 8.45
C GLU A 48 26.15 -41.60 9.05
N GLY A 49 25.45 -41.39 10.19
CA GLY A 49 25.38 -40.09 10.86
C GLY A 49 24.42 -39.07 10.24
N GLU A 50 23.77 -39.40 9.11
CA GLU A 50 22.76 -38.55 8.51
C GLU A 50 21.48 -38.52 9.36
N LYS A 51 20.82 -37.36 9.42
CA LYS A 51 19.61 -37.11 10.18
C LYS A 51 18.59 -36.42 9.30
N ASP A 52 17.34 -36.77 9.48
CA ASP A 52 16.23 -36.01 8.90
C ASP A 52 15.83 -34.84 9.81
N MET A 53 15.17 -33.87 9.19
CA MET A 53 14.59 -32.72 9.87
C MET A 53 13.19 -32.51 9.34
N ILE A 54 12.24 -32.32 10.25
CA ILE A 54 10.92 -31.80 9.92
C ILE A 54 10.90 -30.33 10.28
N CYS A 55 10.59 -29.50 9.29
CA CYS A 55 10.33 -28.08 9.44
C CYS A 55 8.91 -27.79 8.96
N MET A 56 8.01 -27.45 9.88
CA MET A 56 6.67 -27.00 9.56
C MET A 56 6.48 -25.58 10.05
N LYS A 57 5.83 -24.75 9.24
CA LYS A 57 5.41 -23.41 9.61
C LYS A 57 3.99 -23.19 9.13
N HIS A 58 3.10 -22.90 10.07
CA HIS A 58 1.74 -22.48 9.80
C HIS A 58 1.57 -21.04 10.25
N THR A 59 0.92 -20.22 9.44
CA THR A 59 0.52 -18.86 9.83
C THR A 59 -1.00 -18.80 9.76
N PHE A 60 -1.62 -18.40 10.86
CA PHE A 60 -3.06 -18.25 11.01
C PHE A 60 -3.38 -16.80 11.31
N ASP A 61 -4.20 -16.16 10.47
CA ASP A 61 -4.86 -14.91 10.86
C ASP A 61 -6.13 -15.28 11.65
N VAL A 62 -6.29 -14.77 12.86
CA VAL A 62 -7.37 -15.11 13.79
C VAL A 62 -8.18 -13.88 14.11
N GLU A 63 -9.50 -14.01 14.05
CA GLU A 63 -10.45 -12.98 14.47
C GLU A 63 -11.27 -13.53 15.65
N TYR A 64 -11.36 -12.75 16.72
CA TYR A 64 -12.12 -13.08 17.91
C TYR A 64 -13.43 -12.30 17.95
N ASP A 65 -14.40 -12.83 18.71
CA ASP A 65 -15.59 -12.09 19.08
C ASP A 65 -15.20 -10.72 19.69
N GLY A 66 -15.79 -9.64 19.16
CA GLY A 66 -15.42 -8.27 19.52
C GLY A 66 -14.39 -7.59 18.61
N GLY A 67 -14.00 -8.23 17.50
CA GLY A 67 -13.24 -7.59 16.41
C GLY A 67 -11.72 -7.56 16.60
N ARG A 68 -11.20 -8.13 17.69
CA ARG A 68 -9.75 -8.28 17.91
C ARG A 68 -9.18 -9.25 16.89
N ARG A 69 -8.11 -8.84 16.19
CA ARG A 69 -7.39 -9.67 15.22
C ARG A 69 -5.95 -9.89 15.63
N GLU A 70 -5.44 -11.09 15.39
CA GLU A 70 -4.02 -11.43 15.58
C GLU A 70 -3.54 -12.40 14.50
N GLN A 71 -2.23 -12.49 14.32
CA GLN A 71 -1.58 -13.51 13.54
C GLN A 71 -0.84 -14.47 14.47
N ILE A 72 -1.13 -15.76 14.36
CA ILE A 72 -0.45 -16.83 15.07
C ILE A 72 0.49 -17.52 14.09
N THR A 73 1.79 -17.56 14.40
CA THR A 73 2.74 -18.40 13.68
C THR A 73 3.10 -19.61 14.54
N SER A 74 2.77 -20.80 14.05
CA SER A 74 3.02 -22.08 14.71
C SER A 74 4.14 -22.81 13.96
N THR A 75 5.26 -23.09 14.64
CA THR A 75 6.46 -23.68 14.01
C THR A 75 6.85 -24.97 14.71
N LEU A 76 7.20 -26.00 13.93
CA LEU A 76 7.82 -27.22 14.42
C LEU A 76 9.17 -27.39 13.73
N ILE A 77 10.25 -27.51 14.52
CA ILE A 77 11.55 -27.98 14.06
C ILE A 77 11.91 -29.19 14.92
N ASP A 78 11.87 -30.38 14.33
CA ASP A 78 12.28 -31.63 14.98
C ASP A 78 13.37 -32.31 14.14
N PHE A 79 14.31 -32.95 14.82
CA PHE A 79 15.45 -33.64 14.20
C PHE A 79 15.41 -35.13 14.54
N GLY A 80 15.84 -35.95 13.58
CA GLY A 80 16.04 -37.38 13.78
C GLY A 80 17.06 -37.67 14.88
N GLN A 81 16.79 -38.71 15.66
CA GLN A 81 17.59 -39.09 16.83
C GLN A 81 18.68 -40.12 16.48
N GLN A 82 19.26 -40.03 15.27
CA GLN A 82 20.27 -40.98 14.79
C GLN A 82 21.63 -40.83 15.51
N PRO A 83 22.43 -41.92 15.63
CA PRO A 83 22.22 -43.26 15.05
C PRO A 83 21.36 -44.22 15.89
N ASP A 84 21.14 -43.91 17.17
CA ASP A 84 20.55 -44.84 18.14
C ASP A 84 19.03 -44.66 18.33
N GLY A 85 18.39 -43.91 17.44
CA GLY A 85 17.00 -43.47 17.61
C GLY A 85 16.20 -43.38 16.33
N ASN A 86 14.95 -42.97 16.47
CA ASN A 86 14.01 -42.88 15.35
C ASN A 86 14.21 -41.58 14.55
N THR A 87 13.89 -41.64 13.25
CA THR A 87 13.82 -40.45 12.39
C THR A 87 12.74 -39.49 12.87
N SER A 88 12.88 -38.19 12.59
CA SER A 88 11.85 -37.19 12.87
C SER A 88 10.53 -37.57 12.18
N MET A 89 10.59 -38.02 10.93
CA MET A 89 9.43 -38.48 10.16
C MET A 89 8.70 -39.65 10.82
N SER A 90 9.42 -40.68 11.26
CA SER A 90 8.79 -41.83 11.91
C SER A 90 8.16 -41.45 13.25
N ARG A 91 8.84 -40.60 14.06
CA ARG A 91 8.30 -40.10 15.33
C ARG A 91 7.01 -39.30 15.13
N THR A 92 7.05 -38.30 14.25
CA THR A 92 5.92 -37.37 14.02
C THR A 92 4.71 -38.03 13.35
N VAL A 93 4.87 -39.16 12.66
CA VAL A 93 3.75 -39.94 12.09
C VAL A 93 3.24 -40.99 13.06
N ALA A 94 4.14 -41.78 13.67
CA ALA A 94 3.73 -42.95 14.43
C ALA A 94 3.26 -42.61 15.85
N LEU A 95 3.92 -41.66 16.52
CA LEU A 95 3.61 -41.33 17.92
C LEU A 95 2.18 -40.78 18.11
N PRO A 96 1.66 -39.85 17.27
CA PRO A 96 0.29 -39.38 17.43
C PRO A 96 -0.74 -40.51 17.35
N LEU A 97 -0.54 -41.44 16.40
CA LEU A 97 -1.41 -42.59 16.23
C LEU A 97 -1.32 -43.55 17.43
N ALA A 98 -0.10 -43.86 17.89
CA ALA A 98 0.11 -44.73 19.04
C ALA A 98 -0.53 -44.15 20.32
N ILE A 99 -0.37 -42.84 20.55
CA ILE A 99 -0.99 -42.12 21.66
C ILE A 99 -2.51 -42.18 21.55
N ALA A 100 -3.08 -41.92 20.37
CA ALA A 100 -4.52 -41.97 20.13
C ALA A 100 -5.10 -43.37 20.40
N VAL A 101 -4.46 -44.42 19.86
CA VAL A 101 -4.87 -45.83 20.07
C VAL A 101 -4.87 -46.17 21.55
N ARG A 102 -3.79 -45.83 22.27
CA ARG A 102 -3.72 -46.06 23.72
C ARG A 102 -4.80 -45.27 24.47
N ALA A 103 -5.03 -44.01 24.12
CA ALA A 103 -6.05 -43.16 24.76
C ALA A 103 -7.47 -43.72 24.57
N VAL A 104 -7.76 -44.33 23.41
CA VAL A 104 -9.02 -45.06 23.18
C VAL A 104 -9.11 -46.32 24.04
N LEU A 105 -8.06 -47.15 24.07
CA LEU A 105 -8.02 -48.39 24.86
C LEU A 105 -8.17 -48.13 26.37
N GLU A 106 -7.57 -47.04 26.86
CA GLU A 106 -7.65 -46.60 28.25
C GLU A 106 -8.94 -45.84 28.58
N LYS A 107 -9.85 -45.68 27.60
CA LYS A 107 -11.11 -44.92 27.72
C LYS A 107 -10.94 -43.45 28.11
N ARG A 108 -9.78 -42.85 27.78
CA ARG A 108 -9.54 -41.40 27.88
C ARG A 108 -10.21 -40.63 26.75
N ILE A 109 -10.36 -41.27 25.58
CA ILE A 109 -11.18 -40.77 24.47
C ILE A 109 -12.42 -41.66 24.38
N THR A 110 -13.60 -41.05 24.43
CA THR A 110 -14.88 -41.79 24.46
C THR A 110 -15.71 -41.61 23.19
N LEU A 111 -15.29 -40.71 22.30
CA LEU A 111 -15.93 -40.48 21.01
C LEU A 111 -16.00 -41.76 20.17
N THR A 112 -17.17 -42.01 19.59
CA THR A 112 -17.43 -43.17 18.73
C THR A 112 -17.67 -42.76 17.29
N GLY A 113 -17.44 -43.67 16.34
CA GLY A 113 -17.68 -43.42 14.90
C GLY A 113 -16.48 -42.78 14.20
N ILE A 114 -16.68 -42.36 12.94
CA ILE A 114 -15.64 -41.70 12.13
C ILE A 114 -15.56 -40.23 12.55
N GLN A 115 -14.51 -39.87 13.28
CA GLN A 115 -14.30 -38.52 13.79
C GLN A 115 -13.24 -37.78 12.98
N ARG A 116 -13.47 -36.47 12.76
CA ARG A 116 -12.43 -35.59 12.21
C ARG A 116 -11.47 -35.17 13.34
N PRO A 117 -10.16 -35.05 13.08
CA PRO A 117 -9.15 -34.71 14.09
C PRO A 117 -9.15 -33.22 14.48
N ILE A 118 -10.32 -32.59 14.53
CA ILE A 118 -10.52 -31.17 14.87
C ILE A 118 -11.30 -31.00 16.19
N VAL A 119 -11.58 -32.11 16.88
CA VAL A 119 -12.33 -32.11 18.14
C VAL A 119 -11.34 -32.01 19.31
N PRO A 120 -11.49 -31.05 20.25
CA PRO A 120 -10.55 -30.86 21.36
C PRO A 120 -10.31 -32.10 22.23
N GLU A 121 -11.33 -32.92 22.48
CA GLU A 121 -11.20 -34.20 23.21
C GLU A 121 -10.24 -35.17 22.52
N LEU A 122 -10.12 -35.10 21.19
CA LEU A 122 -9.23 -35.97 20.42
C LEU A 122 -7.82 -35.40 20.33
N TYR A 123 -7.66 -34.13 19.94
CA TYR A 123 -6.32 -33.60 19.64
C TYR A 123 -5.56 -33.10 20.88
N ASN A 124 -6.21 -32.52 21.90
CA ASN A 124 -5.49 -32.00 23.08
C ASN A 124 -4.68 -33.10 23.80
N PRO A 125 -5.25 -34.27 24.15
CA PRO A 125 -4.49 -35.30 24.86
C PRO A 125 -3.34 -35.88 24.03
N ILE A 126 -3.46 -35.85 22.70
CA ILE A 126 -2.40 -36.31 21.80
C ILE A 126 -1.27 -35.28 21.79
N LEU A 127 -1.59 -34.00 21.60
CA LEU A 127 -0.61 -32.92 21.57
C LEU A 127 0.14 -32.78 22.90
N ASP A 128 -0.58 -32.82 24.02
CA ASP A 128 -0.01 -32.74 25.37
C ASP A 128 1.03 -33.85 25.59
N GLU A 129 0.72 -35.08 25.16
CA GLU A 129 1.66 -36.20 25.30
C GLU A 129 2.81 -36.14 24.28
N MET A 130 2.55 -35.71 23.04
CA MET A 130 3.59 -35.46 22.05
C MET A 130 4.64 -34.46 22.55
N GLU A 131 4.22 -33.42 23.28
CA GLU A 131 5.13 -32.46 23.90
C GLU A 131 6.05 -33.13 24.93
N THR A 132 5.54 -34.06 25.75
CA THR A 132 6.39 -34.82 26.69
C THR A 132 7.43 -35.71 25.98
N LEU A 133 7.19 -36.05 24.71
CA LEU A 133 8.10 -36.81 23.84
C LEU A 133 9.03 -35.91 23.02
N GLY A 134 9.05 -34.60 23.33
CA GLY A 134 9.93 -33.61 22.73
C GLY A 134 9.49 -33.16 21.33
N VAL A 135 8.24 -33.41 20.93
CA VAL A 135 7.67 -32.94 19.66
C VAL A 135 6.56 -31.95 19.98
N LYS A 136 6.83 -30.66 19.76
CA LYS A 136 5.86 -29.61 20.02
C LYS A 136 5.93 -28.52 18.95
N PHE A 137 4.81 -27.85 18.75
CA PHE A 137 4.79 -26.60 18.00
C PHE A 137 5.07 -25.45 18.95
N ASP A 138 5.92 -24.51 18.53
CA ASP A 138 6.11 -23.24 19.19
C ASP A 138 5.19 -22.20 18.52
N ASP A 139 4.21 -21.73 19.27
CA ASP A 139 3.21 -20.77 18.81
C ASP A 139 3.59 -19.35 19.23
N VAL A 140 3.66 -18.46 18.24
CA VAL A 140 3.92 -17.03 18.45
C VAL A 140 2.68 -16.25 18.04
N HIS A 141 1.99 -15.69 19.04
CA HIS A 141 0.84 -14.82 18.84
C HIS A 141 1.30 -13.37 18.70
N GLN A 142 0.96 -12.71 17.59
CA GLN A 142 1.29 -11.31 17.36
C GLN A 142 0.05 -10.56 16.90
N PRO A 143 -0.30 -9.42 17.53
CA PRO A 143 -1.30 -8.53 16.94
C PRO A 143 -0.84 -8.11 15.54
N LEU A 144 -1.81 -7.82 14.66
CA LEU A 144 -1.48 -7.22 13.37
C LEU A 144 -0.69 -5.92 13.60
N HIS A 145 0.39 -5.76 12.84
CA HIS A 145 1.38 -4.74 13.10
C HIS A 145 1.45 -3.74 11.96
N VAL A 146 1.15 -2.48 12.26
CA VAL A 146 1.36 -1.33 11.36
C VAL A 146 2.51 -0.49 11.89
N HIS A 147 3.52 -0.26 11.06
CA HIS A 147 4.70 0.53 11.38
C HIS A 147 4.70 1.81 10.53
N LEU A 148 4.36 2.96 11.12
CA LEU A 148 4.40 4.26 10.44
C LEU A 148 5.85 4.75 10.38
N ARG A 149 6.46 4.67 9.19
CA ARG A 149 7.84 5.13 8.99
C ARG A 149 7.93 6.66 8.91
N HIS A 150 9.09 7.20 9.22
CA HIS A 150 9.42 8.60 8.97
C HIS A 150 9.57 8.87 7.46
N GLU A 151 9.10 10.04 6.99
CA GLU A 151 9.32 10.49 5.63
C GLU A 151 10.71 11.12 5.46
N VAL A 152 11.47 10.58 4.50
CA VAL A 152 12.82 11.06 4.19
C VAL A 152 12.84 12.09 3.06
N LYS A 153 11.74 12.19 2.30
CA LYS A 153 11.64 13.14 1.19
C LYS A 153 11.69 14.57 1.75
N PRO A 154 12.61 15.44 1.29
CA PRO A 154 12.69 16.80 1.78
C PRO A 154 11.35 17.54 1.66
N LYS A 155 10.99 18.29 2.71
CA LYS A 155 9.74 19.04 2.82
C LYS A 155 8.45 18.19 2.72
N GLU A 156 8.54 16.88 2.96
CA GLU A 156 7.35 16.05 3.19
C GLU A 156 7.00 16.06 4.68
N TYR A 157 5.99 16.86 5.02
CA TYR A 157 5.53 17.03 6.40
C TYR A 157 4.29 16.19 6.71
N ARG A 158 3.63 15.61 5.70
CA ARG A 158 2.42 14.80 5.87
C ARG A 158 2.74 13.45 6.49
N ALA A 159 1.69 12.76 6.94
CA ALA A 159 1.77 11.40 7.45
C ALA A 159 0.60 10.55 6.92
N ALA A 160 0.85 9.25 6.71
CA ALA A 160 -0.17 8.30 6.26
C ALA A 160 -1.15 7.91 7.38
N LEU A 161 -0.72 8.00 8.64
CA LEU A 161 -1.58 7.97 9.82
C LEU A 161 -1.58 9.33 10.50
N THR A 162 -2.68 9.62 11.18
CA THR A 162 -2.78 10.72 12.15
C THR A 162 -2.92 10.13 13.55
N PRO A 163 -2.73 10.91 14.63
CA PRO A 163 -3.00 10.45 15.98
C PRO A 163 -4.41 9.83 16.15
N GLU A 164 -5.42 10.41 15.50
CA GLU A 164 -6.80 9.92 15.56
C GLU A 164 -6.98 8.55 14.87
N THR A 165 -6.43 8.37 13.67
CA THR A 165 -6.52 7.09 12.95
C THR A 165 -5.62 6.03 13.57
N THR A 166 -4.48 6.43 14.14
CA THR A 166 -3.66 5.58 15.02
C THR A 166 -4.48 5.05 16.20
N LYS A 167 -5.18 5.91 16.93
CA LYS A 167 -6.04 5.50 18.04
C LYS A 167 -7.12 4.51 17.61
N THR A 168 -7.68 4.72 16.42
CA THR A 168 -8.66 3.80 15.83
C THR A 168 -8.07 2.42 15.59
N LEU A 169 -6.87 2.32 15.00
CA LEU A 169 -6.18 1.05 14.79
C LEU A 169 -5.79 0.36 16.11
N VAL A 170 -5.24 1.10 17.07
CA VAL A 170 -4.88 0.58 18.39
C VAL A 170 -6.13 0.03 19.11
N SER A 171 -7.25 0.75 19.04
CA SER A 171 -8.52 0.31 19.64
C SER A 171 -9.09 -0.96 18.98
N ALA A 172 -8.76 -1.20 17.71
CA ALA A 172 -9.09 -2.43 16.99
C ALA A 172 -8.12 -3.60 17.29
N GLY A 173 -7.15 -3.40 18.19
CA GLY A 173 -6.19 -4.44 18.60
C GLY A 173 -4.92 -4.52 17.75
N PHE A 174 -4.70 -3.56 16.84
CA PHE A 174 -3.43 -3.48 16.12
C PHE A 174 -2.32 -3.00 17.06
N ARG A 175 -1.13 -3.57 16.91
CA ARG A 175 0.09 -2.90 17.35
C ARG A 175 0.41 -1.82 16.33
N VAL A 176 0.58 -0.58 16.80
CA VAL A 176 1.01 0.53 15.95
C VAL A 176 2.33 1.07 16.47
N ASP A 177 3.38 0.89 15.69
CA ASP A 177 4.69 1.50 15.93
C ASP A 177 4.80 2.77 15.09
N VAL A 178 5.28 3.86 15.68
CA VAL A 178 5.43 5.15 14.99
C VAL A 178 6.87 5.60 15.14
N GLU A 179 7.56 5.80 14.03
CA GLU A 179 8.91 6.36 14.07
C GLU A 179 8.88 7.81 14.55
N ARG A 180 9.84 8.16 15.41
CA ARG A 180 10.11 9.54 15.79
C ARG A 180 10.37 10.39 14.56
N SER A 181 9.83 11.60 14.53
CA SER A 181 10.02 12.51 13.40
C SER A 181 10.10 13.96 13.85
N ALA A 182 11.17 14.65 13.44
CA ALA A 182 11.36 16.07 13.71
C ALA A 182 10.62 16.99 12.73
N THR A 183 10.11 16.45 11.61
CA THR A 183 9.49 17.25 10.54
C THR A 183 8.00 16.99 10.39
N ARG A 184 7.49 15.81 10.75
CA ARG A 184 6.07 15.48 10.62
C ARG A 184 5.17 16.52 11.28
N CYS A 185 4.06 16.85 10.61
CA CYS A 185 3.11 17.89 11.05
C CYS A 185 2.36 17.56 12.35
N PHE A 186 2.39 16.31 12.81
CA PHE A 186 1.87 15.87 14.10
C PHE A 186 3.01 15.50 15.03
N LYS A 187 2.91 15.91 16.29
CA LYS A 187 3.94 15.66 17.30
C LYS A 187 3.95 14.19 17.70
N ASP A 188 5.15 13.72 18.03
CA ASP A 188 5.40 12.40 18.59
C ASP A 188 4.51 12.10 19.82
N SER A 189 4.32 13.06 20.72
CA SER A 189 3.49 12.90 21.93
C SER A 189 2.03 12.62 21.60
N GLU A 190 1.49 13.16 20.49
CA GLU A 190 0.11 12.92 20.09
C GLU A 190 -0.09 11.44 19.68
N TYR A 191 0.92 10.80 19.10
CA TYR A 191 0.88 9.37 18.80
C TYR A 191 1.00 8.49 20.05
N GLU A 192 1.84 8.88 21.02
CA GLU A 192 1.93 8.18 22.31
C GLU A 192 0.59 8.23 23.06
N GLU A 193 -0.06 9.40 23.10
CA GLU A 193 -1.39 9.58 23.69
C GLU A 193 -2.47 8.78 22.96
N ALA A 194 -2.31 8.56 21.65
CA ALA A 194 -3.16 7.69 20.85
C ALA A 194 -2.92 6.18 21.08
N GLY A 195 -1.91 5.81 21.87
CA GLY A 195 -1.58 4.43 22.22
C GLY A 195 -0.57 3.75 21.28
N ALA A 196 0.06 4.47 20.36
CA ALA A 196 1.17 3.94 19.58
C ALA A 196 2.46 3.85 20.39
N ARG A 197 3.35 2.92 20.00
CA ARG A 197 4.70 2.86 20.54
C ARG A 197 5.64 3.70 19.67
N LEU A 198 6.28 4.71 20.26
CA LEU A 198 7.34 5.42 19.54
C LEU A 198 8.61 4.58 19.43
N VAL A 199 9.18 4.59 18.24
CA VAL A 199 10.40 3.85 17.89
C VAL A 199 11.38 4.76 17.15
N GLU A 200 12.65 4.36 17.09
CA GLU A 200 13.69 5.15 16.41
C GLU A 200 13.41 5.30 14.91
N THR A 201 13.79 6.45 14.36
CA THR A 201 13.73 6.70 12.91
C THR A 201 14.52 5.65 12.14
N GLY A 202 13.93 5.07 11.10
CA GLY A 202 14.56 4.01 10.29
C GLY A 202 14.47 2.60 10.88
N SER A 203 13.87 2.43 12.07
CA SER A 203 13.72 1.11 12.70
C SER A 203 12.80 0.14 11.95
N TRP A 204 12.04 0.62 10.97
CA TRP A 204 11.17 -0.21 10.12
C TRP A 204 11.93 -1.36 9.44
N GLU A 205 13.23 -1.21 9.11
CA GLU A 205 14.01 -2.28 8.48
C GLU A 205 14.14 -3.53 9.35
N GLY A 206 14.14 -3.35 10.68
CA GLY A 206 14.27 -4.42 11.68
C GLY A 206 12.93 -4.93 12.21
N CYS A 207 11.79 -4.36 11.78
CA CYS A 207 10.49 -4.84 12.24
C CYS A 207 10.15 -6.22 11.65
N PRO A 208 9.26 -7.01 12.28
CA PRO A 208 8.88 -8.34 11.80
C PRO A 208 8.49 -8.34 10.32
N LEU A 209 8.86 -9.37 9.56
CA LEU A 209 8.57 -9.47 8.12
C LEU A 209 7.06 -9.44 7.79
N SER A 210 6.22 -9.84 8.74
CA SER A 210 4.75 -9.78 8.63
C SER A 210 4.17 -8.37 8.80
N SER A 211 4.97 -7.40 9.25
CA SER A 211 4.52 -6.03 9.49
C SER A 211 4.15 -5.32 8.20
N VAL A 212 3.20 -4.39 8.30
CA VAL A 212 2.89 -3.42 7.25
C VAL A 212 3.63 -2.12 7.56
N VAL A 213 4.68 -1.85 6.79
CA VAL A 213 5.42 -0.58 6.82
C VAL A 213 4.67 0.44 5.99
N LEU A 214 4.06 1.41 6.67
CA LEU A 214 3.20 2.42 6.08
C LEU A 214 3.96 3.75 5.98
N GLY A 215 3.98 4.33 4.78
CA GLY A 215 4.50 5.67 4.50
C GLY A 215 3.76 6.29 3.32
N LEU A 216 4.04 7.55 3.04
CA LEU A 216 3.50 8.27 1.90
C LEU A 216 4.44 8.18 0.70
N LYS A 217 5.70 8.61 0.84
CA LYS A 217 6.58 8.78 -0.33
C LYS A 217 7.46 7.56 -0.62
N GLU A 218 8.24 7.67 -1.67
CA GLU A 218 9.25 6.70 -2.06
C GLU A 218 10.34 6.55 -0.98
N LEU A 219 10.99 5.39 -0.95
CA LEU A 219 12.14 5.10 -0.08
C LEU A 219 13.45 5.49 -0.78
N PRO A 220 14.54 5.72 -0.02
CA PRO A 220 15.88 5.83 -0.58
C PRO A 220 16.25 4.59 -1.40
N ALA A 221 17.02 4.78 -2.48
CA ALA A 221 17.38 3.69 -3.40
C ALA A 221 18.21 2.57 -2.74
N ASP A 222 18.90 2.87 -1.66
CA ASP A 222 19.73 1.95 -0.87
C ASP A 222 18.98 1.22 0.25
N ALA A 223 17.72 1.58 0.51
CA ALA A 223 16.89 0.93 1.52
C ALA A 223 16.65 -0.56 1.21
N VAL A 224 16.66 -1.43 2.22
CA VAL A 224 16.47 -2.88 2.01
C VAL A 224 15.05 -3.32 2.36
N VAL A 225 14.20 -3.47 1.33
CA VAL A 225 12.76 -3.73 1.49
C VAL A 225 12.43 -5.22 1.66
N ARG A 226 12.21 -5.67 2.90
CA ARG A 226 11.87 -7.07 3.21
C ARG A 226 10.42 -7.27 3.67
N GLN A 227 9.79 -6.20 4.14
CA GLN A 227 8.45 -6.21 4.72
C GLN A 227 7.36 -5.97 3.66
N ASN A 228 6.10 -5.90 4.11
CA ASN A 228 4.99 -5.40 3.30
C ASN A 228 4.96 -3.87 3.37
N HIS A 229 5.14 -3.19 2.24
CA HIS A 229 5.15 -1.74 2.17
C HIS A 229 3.86 -1.19 1.58
N VAL A 230 3.28 -0.19 2.23
CA VAL A 230 2.16 0.61 1.71
C VAL A 230 2.67 2.03 1.54
N MET A 231 2.87 2.48 0.30
CA MET A 231 3.40 3.81 -0.03
C MET A 231 3.10 4.21 -1.48
N PHE A 232 3.29 5.47 -1.85
CA PHE A 232 3.42 5.89 -3.25
C PHE A 232 4.85 5.60 -3.71
N ALA A 233 5.07 4.48 -4.41
CA ALA A 233 6.40 4.09 -4.84
C ALA A 233 6.77 4.66 -6.21
N HIS A 234 5.78 5.13 -6.98
CA HIS A 234 5.96 5.75 -8.29
C HIS A 234 6.81 4.89 -9.25
N CYS A 235 6.52 3.58 -9.33
CA CYS A 235 7.31 2.63 -10.13
C CYS A 235 6.50 1.84 -11.17
N PHE A 236 5.23 2.18 -11.44
CA PHE A 236 4.37 1.42 -12.35
C PHE A 236 4.07 2.08 -13.71
N LYS A 237 4.49 3.34 -13.91
CA LYS A 237 4.17 4.17 -15.08
C LYS A 237 5.40 4.50 -15.94
N GLY A 238 6.47 3.71 -15.84
CA GLY A 238 7.69 3.88 -16.64
C GLY A 238 8.61 4.99 -16.15
N GLN A 239 8.59 5.28 -14.84
CA GLN A 239 9.52 6.22 -14.20
C GLN A 239 10.96 5.70 -14.24
N ASP A 240 11.94 6.61 -14.27
CA ASP A 240 13.36 6.27 -14.44
C ASP A 240 13.89 5.34 -13.34
N GLU A 241 13.51 5.55 -12.08
CA GLU A 241 13.95 4.69 -10.97
C GLU A 241 13.12 3.41 -10.78
N ALA A 242 12.07 3.19 -11.58
CA ALA A 242 11.10 2.12 -11.38
C ALA A 242 11.73 0.72 -11.36
N GLU A 243 12.65 0.46 -12.29
CA GLU A 243 13.35 -0.82 -12.40
C GLU A 243 14.18 -1.13 -11.14
N GLY A 244 14.89 -0.13 -10.61
CA GLY A 244 15.70 -0.28 -9.40
C GLY A 244 14.84 -0.64 -8.19
N VAL A 245 13.71 0.06 -8.03
CA VAL A 245 12.73 -0.21 -6.95
C VAL A 245 12.17 -1.63 -7.06
N LEU A 246 11.72 -2.05 -8.25
CA LEU A 246 11.12 -3.38 -8.44
C LEU A 246 12.13 -4.52 -8.27
N LYS A 247 13.37 -4.35 -8.76
CA LYS A 247 14.48 -5.29 -8.51
C LYS A 247 14.81 -5.41 -7.03
N ASN A 248 14.76 -4.31 -6.28
CA ASN A 248 15.01 -4.31 -4.85
C ASN A 248 13.97 -5.17 -4.10
N PHE A 249 12.68 -4.96 -4.39
CA PHE A 249 11.60 -5.80 -3.86
C PHE A 249 11.73 -7.28 -4.28
N ALA A 250 12.06 -7.56 -5.55
CA ALA A 250 12.26 -8.92 -6.03
C ALA A 250 13.41 -9.64 -5.30
N LYS A 251 14.57 -8.99 -5.20
CA LYS A 251 15.76 -9.52 -4.52
C LYS A 251 15.51 -9.80 -3.05
N ASN A 252 14.83 -8.89 -2.35
CA ASN A 252 14.65 -8.95 -0.90
C ASN A 252 13.34 -9.62 -0.46
N LYS A 253 12.53 -10.10 -1.42
CA LYS A 253 11.25 -10.80 -1.19
C LYS A 253 10.24 -9.98 -0.38
N GLY A 254 10.34 -8.64 -0.44
CA GLY A 254 9.34 -7.74 0.11
C GLY A 254 8.13 -7.61 -0.80
N ASN A 255 7.05 -7.03 -0.28
CA ASN A 255 5.82 -6.77 -1.03
C ASN A 255 5.51 -5.28 -1.08
N LEU A 256 4.93 -4.81 -2.17
CA LEU A 256 4.46 -3.44 -2.33
C LEU A 256 2.96 -3.41 -2.60
N PHE A 257 2.26 -2.56 -1.84
CA PHE A 257 0.88 -2.19 -2.01
C PHE A 257 0.84 -0.69 -2.32
N ASP A 258 0.97 -0.34 -3.60
CA ASP A 258 1.12 1.05 -4.00
C ASP A 258 -0.19 1.84 -3.78
N LEU A 259 -0.12 2.91 -2.99
CA LEU A 259 -1.25 3.77 -2.63
C LEU A 259 -1.92 4.42 -3.85
N GLU A 260 -1.18 4.62 -4.94
CA GLU A 260 -1.73 5.14 -6.20
C GLU A 260 -2.70 4.16 -6.86
N PHE A 261 -2.52 2.87 -6.64
CA PHE A 261 -3.28 1.79 -7.29
C PHE A 261 -4.18 1.02 -6.32
N LEU A 262 -4.25 1.47 -5.07
CA LEU A 262 -5.22 1.01 -4.09
C LEU A 262 -6.62 1.52 -4.46
N THR A 263 -7.39 0.69 -5.16
CA THR A 263 -8.64 1.08 -5.85
C THR A 263 -9.82 0.21 -5.47
N ASP A 264 -11.02 0.79 -5.51
CA ASP A 264 -12.30 0.06 -5.43
C ASP A 264 -12.58 -0.76 -6.70
N GLU A 265 -13.70 -1.48 -6.73
CA GLU A 265 -14.09 -2.32 -7.87
C GLU A 265 -14.35 -1.53 -9.16
N ARG A 266 -14.56 -0.21 -9.07
CA ARG A 266 -14.76 0.69 -10.20
C ARG A 266 -13.45 1.36 -10.63
N GLY A 267 -12.31 0.96 -10.06
CA GLY A 267 -11.01 1.56 -10.32
C GLY A 267 -10.79 2.93 -9.67
N ARG A 268 -11.68 3.36 -8.76
CA ARG A 268 -11.50 4.63 -8.04
C ARG A 268 -10.55 4.43 -6.88
N ARG A 269 -9.53 5.28 -6.77
CA ARG A 269 -8.57 5.26 -5.65
C ARG A 269 -9.30 5.42 -4.31
N VAL A 270 -8.99 4.55 -3.35
CA VAL A 270 -9.67 4.55 -2.04
C VAL A 270 -9.27 5.74 -1.18
N ALA A 271 -7.98 6.09 -1.19
CA ALA A 271 -7.44 7.26 -0.50
C ALA A 271 -6.60 8.11 -1.47
N ALA A 272 -6.83 9.42 -1.48
CA ALA A 272 -6.06 10.34 -2.33
C ALA A 272 -6.14 11.78 -1.80
N PHE A 273 -5.12 12.58 -2.10
CA PHE A 273 -5.06 13.99 -1.67
C PHE A 273 -5.87 14.96 -2.54
N GLY A 274 -6.81 14.47 -3.35
CA GLY A 274 -7.51 15.27 -4.36
C GLY A 274 -8.19 16.50 -3.77
N HIS A 275 -8.98 16.31 -2.70
CA HIS A 275 -9.70 17.42 -2.04
C HIS A 275 -8.74 18.52 -1.55
N ALA A 276 -7.70 18.14 -0.78
CA ALA A 276 -6.71 19.07 -0.30
C ALA A 276 -5.95 19.80 -1.43
N ALA A 277 -5.68 19.11 -2.54
CA ALA A 277 -5.01 19.73 -3.70
C ALA A 277 -5.87 20.85 -4.30
N GLY A 278 -7.18 20.62 -4.47
CA GLY A 278 -8.11 21.65 -4.93
C GLY A 278 -8.30 22.78 -3.92
N TYR A 279 -8.39 22.44 -2.63
CA TYR A 279 -8.56 23.39 -1.53
C TYR A 279 -7.39 24.38 -1.47
N VAL A 280 -6.15 23.87 -1.41
CA VAL A 280 -4.94 24.70 -1.44
C VAL A 280 -4.79 25.41 -2.79
N GLY A 281 -5.07 24.74 -3.91
CA GLY A 281 -4.99 25.35 -5.24
C GLY A 281 -5.89 26.58 -5.35
N SER A 282 -7.16 26.49 -4.97
CA SER A 282 -8.05 27.64 -4.94
C SER A 282 -7.61 28.72 -3.96
N ALA A 283 -6.98 28.34 -2.84
CA ALA A 283 -6.45 29.28 -1.88
C ALA A 283 -5.32 30.12 -2.48
N LEU A 284 -4.33 29.48 -3.12
CA LEU A 284 -3.24 30.17 -3.79
C LEU A 284 -3.74 31.05 -4.95
N GLY A 285 -4.73 30.57 -5.72
CA GLY A 285 -5.31 31.35 -6.80
C GLY A 285 -5.95 32.66 -6.34
N LEU A 286 -6.71 32.60 -5.23
CA LEU A 286 -7.36 33.76 -4.63
C LEU A 286 -6.36 34.68 -3.90
N LEU A 287 -5.34 34.09 -3.27
CA LEU A 287 -4.26 34.82 -2.64
C LEU A 287 -3.48 35.63 -3.67
N GLU A 288 -3.06 35.01 -4.77
CA GLU A 288 -2.37 35.66 -5.88
C GLU A 288 -3.23 36.74 -6.52
N TRP A 289 -4.52 36.48 -6.74
CA TRP A 289 -5.44 37.48 -7.31
C TRP A 289 -5.51 38.73 -6.41
N GLY A 290 -5.65 38.55 -5.10
CA GLY A 290 -5.68 39.65 -4.13
C GLY A 290 -4.36 40.43 -4.09
N LEU A 291 -3.22 39.74 -4.10
CA LEU A 291 -1.90 40.35 -4.11
C LEU A 291 -1.63 41.14 -5.40
N LYS A 292 -1.97 40.59 -6.56
CA LYS A 292 -1.83 41.27 -7.86
C LYS A 292 -2.63 42.57 -7.93
N ARG A 293 -3.84 42.58 -7.38
CA ARG A 293 -4.67 43.80 -7.30
C ARG A 293 -3.92 44.92 -6.58
N ASP A 294 -3.19 44.57 -5.53
CA ASP A 294 -2.47 45.51 -4.67
C ASP A 294 -1.03 45.80 -5.19
N GLY A 295 -0.71 45.36 -6.41
CA GLY A 295 0.59 45.58 -7.07
C GLY A 295 1.70 44.63 -6.63
N GLY A 296 1.37 43.58 -5.87
CA GLY A 296 2.28 42.51 -5.46
C GLY A 296 2.09 41.21 -6.23
N GLY A 297 2.54 40.11 -5.64
CA GLY A 297 2.38 38.74 -6.11
C GLY A 297 2.86 37.75 -5.04
N LEU A 298 2.54 36.48 -5.21
CA LEU A 298 3.01 35.39 -4.35
C LEU A 298 4.55 35.35 -4.37
N GLY A 299 5.13 35.38 -3.17
CA GLY A 299 6.54 35.05 -2.96
C GLY A 299 6.74 33.56 -2.69
N GLU A 300 7.95 33.20 -2.24
CA GLU A 300 8.26 31.83 -1.82
C GLU A 300 7.31 31.34 -0.71
N LEU A 301 6.76 30.14 -0.91
CA LEU A 301 5.86 29.40 -0.02
C LEU A 301 6.64 28.34 0.77
N SER A 302 7.67 28.78 1.50
CA SER A 302 8.60 27.88 2.19
C SER A 302 7.97 27.16 3.38
N ASP A 303 7.03 27.80 4.08
CA ASP A 303 6.40 27.30 5.30
C ASP A 303 4.96 26.87 5.04
N PRO A 304 4.58 25.61 5.32
CA PRO A 304 3.20 25.17 5.21
C PRO A 304 2.28 25.85 6.24
N TRP A 305 1.01 26.03 5.87
CA TRP A 305 -0.03 26.43 6.81
C TRP A 305 -0.32 25.30 7.80
N THR A 306 -0.53 25.66 9.06
CA THR A 306 -0.79 24.69 10.14
C THR A 306 -2.27 24.34 10.29
N SER A 307 -3.18 25.13 9.73
CA SER A 307 -4.63 24.90 9.83
C SER A 307 -5.41 25.53 8.67
N ASN A 308 -6.63 25.04 8.46
CA ASN A 308 -7.57 25.60 7.47
C ASN A 308 -7.95 27.03 7.82
N GLU A 309 -8.10 27.31 9.12
CA GLU A 309 -8.55 28.59 9.66
C GLU A 309 -7.56 29.71 9.35
N LEU A 310 -6.27 29.47 9.56
CA LEU A 310 -5.22 30.44 9.25
C LEU A 310 -5.13 30.73 7.75
N LEU A 311 -5.25 29.70 6.91
CA LEU A 311 -5.25 29.87 5.46
C LEU A 311 -6.48 30.67 5.00
N ILE A 312 -7.67 30.39 5.55
CA ILE A 312 -8.89 31.15 5.27
C ILE A 312 -8.74 32.61 5.70
N GLU A 313 -8.22 32.86 6.91
CA GLU A 313 -8.03 34.20 7.46
C GLU A 313 -7.09 35.03 6.59
N GLU A 314 -5.95 34.45 6.20
CA GLU A 314 -4.97 35.12 5.34
C GLU A 314 -5.57 35.48 3.99
N VAL A 315 -6.25 34.54 3.32
CA VAL A 315 -6.88 34.81 2.03
C VAL A 315 -7.98 35.85 2.16
N LYS A 316 -8.87 35.75 3.17
CA LYS A 316 -9.91 36.77 3.41
C LYS A 316 -9.31 38.16 3.62
N GLY A 317 -8.22 38.25 4.39
CA GLY A 317 -7.48 39.49 4.61
C GLY A 317 -7.01 40.11 3.29
N LYS A 318 -6.49 39.30 2.36
CA LYS A 318 -6.03 39.76 1.04
C LYS A 318 -7.17 40.08 0.07
N LEU A 319 -8.30 39.38 0.15
CA LEU A 319 -9.48 39.72 -0.64
C LEU A 319 -10.05 41.09 -0.28
N GLY A 320 -9.89 41.55 0.98
CA GLY A 320 -10.25 42.91 1.38
C GLY A 320 -11.74 43.22 1.21
N GLY A 321 -12.60 42.22 1.39
CA GLY A 321 -14.06 42.33 1.22
C GLY A 321 -14.55 42.28 -0.23
N GLN A 322 -13.66 42.13 -1.21
CA GLN A 322 -14.07 41.88 -2.59
C GLN A 322 -14.52 40.44 -2.81
N ILE A 323 -15.42 40.24 -3.78
CA ILE A 323 -16.03 38.95 -4.08
C ILE A 323 -15.56 38.53 -5.49
N PRO A 324 -14.36 37.94 -5.63
CA PRO A 324 -13.89 37.46 -6.92
C PRO A 324 -14.75 36.31 -7.42
N THR A 325 -14.82 36.14 -8.75
CA THR A 325 -15.45 35.00 -9.39
C THR A 325 -14.42 33.89 -9.65
N VAL A 326 -14.65 32.71 -9.07
CA VAL A 326 -13.81 31.52 -9.26
C VAL A 326 -14.53 30.52 -10.15
N HIS A 327 -13.94 30.20 -11.29
CA HIS A 327 -14.47 29.20 -12.21
C HIS A 327 -13.71 27.88 -12.03
N ILE A 328 -14.42 26.82 -11.64
CA ILE A 328 -13.84 25.53 -11.31
C ILE A 328 -14.23 24.52 -12.39
N LEU A 329 -13.24 23.95 -13.07
CA LEU A 329 -13.42 22.88 -14.05
C LEU A 329 -13.21 21.53 -13.36
N GLY A 330 -14.15 20.59 -13.51
CA GLY A 330 -14.13 19.29 -12.83
C GLY A 330 -14.67 19.38 -11.40
N ALA A 331 -15.68 20.23 -11.18
CA ALA A 331 -16.21 20.58 -9.87
C ALA A 331 -16.81 19.39 -9.09
N LEU A 332 -17.24 18.32 -9.76
CA LEU A 332 -17.77 17.11 -9.13
C LEU A 332 -16.67 16.12 -8.70
N GLY A 333 -15.41 16.36 -9.10
CA GLY A 333 -14.26 15.59 -8.65
C GLY A 333 -13.86 15.87 -7.20
N ARG A 334 -12.94 15.06 -6.64
CA ARG A 334 -12.39 15.31 -5.29
C ARG A 334 -11.73 16.68 -5.20
N ALA A 335 -10.87 17.01 -6.17
CA ALA A 335 -10.20 18.30 -6.24
C ALA A 335 -11.16 19.46 -6.51
N GLY A 336 -12.10 19.31 -7.45
CA GLY A 336 -13.09 20.34 -7.73
C GLY A 336 -13.95 20.70 -6.51
N ARG A 337 -14.37 19.70 -5.73
CA ARG A 337 -15.06 19.93 -4.45
C ARG A 337 -14.18 20.70 -3.46
N GLY A 338 -12.93 20.32 -3.28
CA GLY A 338 -12.01 21.04 -2.39
C GLY A 338 -11.79 22.50 -2.81
N ALA A 339 -11.64 22.75 -4.11
CA ALA A 339 -11.54 24.10 -4.64
C ALA A 339 -12.80 24.93 -4.37
N ALA A 340 -13.99 24.31 -4.55
CA ALA A 340 -15.26 24.96 -4.27
C ALA A 340 -15.43 25.27 -2.78
N ASP A 341 -15.14 24.29 -1.91
CA ASP A 341 -15.25 24.43 -0.46
C ASP A 341 -14.38 25.60 0.04
N PHE A 342 -13.14 25.72 -0.45
CA PHE A 342 -12.28 26.84 -0.10
C PHE A 342 -12.83 28.18 -0.58
N ALA A 343 -13.17 28.27 -1.88
CA ALA A 343 -13.67 29.50 -2.48
C ALA A 343 -14.95 30.00 -1.79
N GLU A 344 -15.87 29.08 -1.45
CA GLU A 344 -17.08 29.38 -0.68
C GLU A 344 -16.75 29.82 0.75
N ALA A 345 -15.79 29.17 1.43
CA ALA A 345 -15.38 29.52 2.79
C ALA A 345 -14.80 30.95 2.90
N VAL A 346 -14.16 31.45 1.84
CA VAL A 346 -13.66 32.83 1.76
C VAL A 346 -14.65 33.84 1.17
N GLY A 347 -15.85 33.39 0.78
CA GLY A 347 -16.93 34.24 0.28
C GLY A 347 -16.81 34.63 -1.20
N ALA A 348 -16.02 33.89 -1.99
CA ALA A 348 -15.93 34.10 -3.44
C ALA A 348 -17.18 33.57 -4.17
N LYS A 349 -17.45 34.12 -5.37
CA LYS A 349 -18.54 33.64 -6.24
C LYS A 349 -18.05 32.45 -7.05
N VAL A 350 -18.58 31.26 -6.79
CA VAL A 350 -18.14 30.02 -7.45
C VAL A 350 -19.01 29.68 -8.67
N ILE A 351 -18.36 29.37 -9.79
CA ILE A 351 -18.97 28.78 -10.99
C ILE A 351 -18.42 27.37 -11.12
N LYS A 352 -19.30 26.36 -11.09
CA LYS A 352 -18.94 24.94 -11.09
C LYS A 352 -19.24 24.35 -12.47
N TRP A 353 -18.21 23.87 -13.16
CA TRP A 353 -18.32 23.17 -14.43
C TRP A 353 -17.79 21.75 -14.29
N ASP A 354 -18.40 20.83 -15.03
CA ASP A 354 -17.98 19.44 -15.14
C ASP A 354 -18.17 18.94 -16.59
N LEU A 355 -18.37 17.63 -16.76
CA LEU A 355 -18.50 17.00 -18.08
C LEU A 355 -19.59 17.63 -18.96
N GLU A 356 -20.73 18.03 -18.40
CA GLU A 356 -21.84 18.58 -19.21
C GLU A 356 -21.47 19.92 -19.86
N GLU A 357 -20.80 20.81 -19.12
CA GLU A 357 -20.40 22.11 -19.63
C GLU A 357 -19.15 22.03 -20.54
N THR A 358 -18.29 21.03 -20.32
CA THR A 358 -17.07 20.83 -21.14
C THR A 358 -17.28 19.98 -22.40
N LYS A 359 -18.41 19.26 -22.48
CA LYS A 359 -18.77 18.39 -23.62
C LYS A 359 -18.74 19.06 -25.01
N PRO A 360 -19.13 20.34 -25.19
CA PRO A 360 -19.09 21.00 -26.50
C PRO A 360 -17.67 21.09 -27.10
N GLY A 361 -16.62 20.94 -26.28
CA GLY A 361 -15.23 21.14 -26.67
C GLY A 361 -14.83 22.62 -26.62
N GLY A 362 -13.61 22.88 -26.15
CA GLY A 362 -13.06 24.23 -26.08
C GLY A 362 -12.63 24.80 -27.44
N PRO A 363 -12.06 26.01 -27.45
CA PRO A 363 -11.78 26.84 -26.29
C PRO A 363 -13.04 27.52 -25.73
N PHE A 364 -12.99 27.92 -24.46
CA PHE A 364 -14.11 28.52 -23.73
C PHE A 364 -13.81 29.99 -23.38
N PRO A 365 -14.15 30.97 -24.24
CA PRO A 365 -13.91 32.39 -23.97
C PRO A 365 -14.56 32.90 -22.68
N VAL A 366 -15.65 32.28 -22.22
CA VAL A 366 -16.33 32.61 -20.97
C VAL A 366 -15.44 32.44 -19.73
N LEU A 367 -14.40 31.60 -19.80
CA LEU A 367 -13.43 31.44 -18.72
C LEU A 367 -12.61 32.71 -18.47
N LEU A 368 -12.48 33.59 -19.48
CA LEU A 368 -11.78 34.87 -19.33
C LEU A 368 -12.57 35.92 -18.53
N ASP A 369 -13.87 35.70 -18.32
CA ASP A 369 -14.74 36.60 -17.58
C ASP A 369 -14.67 36.37 -16.06
N ALA A 370 -14.11 35.22 -15.64
CA ALA A 370 -13.80 34.93 -14.24
C ALA A 370 -12.52 35.67 -13.78
N ASP A 371 -12.36 35.82 -12.47
CA ASP A 371 -11.17 36.38 -11.85
C ASP A 371 -10.05 35.33 -11.72
N VAL A 372 -10.46 34.12 -11.32
CA VAL A 372 -9.60 32.95 -11.11
C VAL A 372 -10.25 31.75 -11.81
N VAL A 373 -9.44 30.97 -12.54
CA VAL A 373 -9.84 29.67 -13.08
C VAL A 373 -9.06 28.58 -12.35
N VAL A 374 -9.75 27.56 -11.84
CA VAL A 374 -9.14 26.39 -11.19
C VAL A 374 -9.47 25.13 -12.00
N ASN A 375 -8.46 24.53 -12.64
CA ASN A 375 -8.61 23.28 -13.35
C ASN A 375 -8.36 22.08 -12.44
N CYS A 376 -9.37 21.22 -12.32
CA CYS A 376 -9.31 19.94 -11.60
C CYS A 376 -9.54 18.74 -12.52
N ILE A 377 -9.44 18.92 -13.84
CA ILE A 377 -9.60 17.87 -14.85
C ILE A 377 -8.21 17.45 -15.37
N TYR A 378 -7.90 16.16 -15.20
CA TYR A 378 -6.78 15.51 -15.89
C TYR A 378 -7.32 14.74 -17.11
N LEU A 379 -6.65 14.88 -18.26
CA LEU A 379 -7.10 14.27 -19.51
C LEU A 379 -6.09 13.24 -20.02
N SER A 380 -6.58 12.06 -20.34
CA SER A 380 -5.82 10.96 -20.96
C SER A 380 -6.07 10.82 -22.46
N SER A 381 -6.89 11.69 -23.05
CA SER A 381 -7.29 11.62 -24.46
C SER A 381 -7.41 13.02 -25.05
N PRO A 382 -7.11 13.18 -26.35
CA PRO A 382 -7.06 14.50 -26.97
C PRO A 382 -8.46 15.09 -27.07
N ILE A 383 -8.62 16.30 -26.53
CA ILE A 383 -9.79 17.16 -26.75
C ILE A 383 -9.29 18.56 -27.12
N PRO A 384 -10.14 19.41 -27.74
CA PRO A 384 -9.81 20.81 -27.93
C PRO A 384 -9.47 21.49 -26.58
N PRO A 385 -8.39 22.29 -26.51
CA PRO A 385 -7.97 22.93 -25.27
C PRO A 385 -9.06 23.86 -24.73
N PHE A 386 -9.20 23.93 -23.41
CA PHE A 386 -10.17 24.79 -22.72
C PHE A 386 -9.78 26.27 -22.81
N LEU A 387 -8.48 26.56 -22.69
CA LEU A 387 -7.90 27.89 -22.93
C LEU A 387 -6.67 27.73 -23.82
N THR A 388 -6.46 28.69 -24.73
CA THR A 388 -5.22 28.77 -25.53
C THR A 388 -4.43 30.02 -25.14
N LYS A 389 -3.15 30.07 -25.54
CA LYS A 389 -2.30 31.23 -25.29
C LYS A 389 -2.88 32.50 -25.92
N GLU A 390 -3.34 32.40 -27.17
CA GLU A 390 -3.95 33.50 -27.91
C GLU A 390 -5.21 34.02 -27.22
N LEU A 391 -6.02 33.11 -26.66
CA LEU A 391 -7.22 33.48 -25.93
C LEU A 391 -6.88 34.23 -24.64
N VAL A 392 -5.86 33.79 -23.90
CA VAL A 392 -5.44 34.41 -22.63
C VAL A 392 -4.69 35.74 -22.82
N GLU A 393 -4.16 36.00 -24.01
CA GLU A 393 -3.56 37.29 -24.41
C GLU A 393 -4.62 38.36 -24.78
N THR A 394 -5.92 38.02 -24.80
CA THR A 394 -6.99 38.96 -25.14
C THR A 394 -7.11 40.10 -24.10
N GLU A 395 -6.99 41.35 -24.54
CA GLU A 395 -7.13 42.53 -23.68
C GLU A 395 -8.57 42.75 -23.16
N GLY A 396 -8.70 43.48 -22.05
CA GLY A 396 -10.01 43.88 -21.49
C GLY A 396 -10.73 42.79 -20.69
N LYS A 397 -10.07 41.66 -20.40
CA LYS A 397 -10.63 40.53 -19.65
C LYS A 397 -10.31 40.58 -18.15
N ASN A 398 -11.11 39.86 -17.35
CA ASN A 398 -11.03 39.86 -15.89
C ASN A 398 -9.95 38.91 -15.37
N LEU A 399 -9.76 37.77 -16.04
CA LEU A 399 -8.87 36.70 -15.58
C LEU A 399 -7.49 37.22 -15.20
N ARG A 400 -7.02 36.84 -14.00
CA ARG A 400 -5.66 37.16 -13.51
C ARG A 400 -4.86 35.94 -13.09
N VAL A 401 -5.53 34.85 -12.72
CA VAL A 401 -4.87 33.66 -12.22
C VAL A 401 -5.53 32.40 -12.79
N ILE A 402 -4.70 31.50 -13.30
CA ILE A 402 -5.09 30.12 -13.63
C ILE A 402 -4.37 29.23 -12.62
N VAL A 403 -5.11 28.36 -11.95
CA VAL A 403 -4.55 27.31 -11.10
C VAL A 403 -4.82 25.98 -11.77
N ASP A 404 -3.78 25.30 -12.20
CA ASP A 404 -3.90 23.96 -12.75
C ASP A 404 -3.53 22.93 -11.67
N VAL A 405 -4.53 22.43 -10.96
CA VAL A 405 -4.36 21.40 -9.91
C VAL A 405 -3.98 20.05 -10.53
N SER A 406 -4.32 19.85 -11.80
CA SER A 406 -4.03 18.63 -12.57
C SER A 406 -2.79 18.78 -13.43
N CYS A 407 -1.88 19.68 -13.06
CA CYS A 407 -0.78 20.08 -13.91
C CYS A 407 0.10 18.91 -14.35
N ASP A 408 0.30 18.82 -15.66
CA ASP A 408 1.24 17.92 -16.31
C ASP A 408 1.66 18.59 -17.63
N PRO A 409 2.72 19.42 -17.61
CA PRO A 409 3.15 20.16 -18.80
C PRO A 409 3.67 19.24 -19.91
N ASN A 410 4.01 17.99 -19.58
CA ASN A 410 4.47 16.99 -20.53
C ASN A 410 3.31 16.17 -21.15
N ASN A 411 2.08 16.32 -20.63
CA ASN A 411 0.92 15.66 -21.19
C ASN A 411 0.55 16.29 -22.54
N PRO A 412 0.60 15.53 -23.66
CA PRO A 412 0.22 16.06 -24.97
C PRO A 412 -1.27 16.45 -25.06
N ASN A 413 -2.09 16.01 -24.11
CA ASN A 413 -3.51 16.32 -24.01
C ASN A 413 -3.82 17.36 -22.92
N ASN A 414 -2.83 18.15 -22.48
CA ASN A 414 -3.04 19.20 -21.49
C ASN A 414 -4.19 20.13 -21.92
N PRO A 415 -5.29 20.27 -21.15
CA PRO A 415 -6.42 21.13 -21.51
C PRO A 415 -6.09 22.62 -21.47
N LEU A 416 -4.98 22.99 -20.82
CA LEU A 416 -4.52 24.36 -20.63
C LEU A 416 -3.09 24.53 -21.16
N PRO A 417 -2.85 24.44 -22.49
CA PRO A 417 -1.53 24.59 -23.10
C PRO A 417 -1.07 26.06 -23.11
N VAL A 418 -0.98 26.68 -21.93
CA VAL A 418 -0.62 28.08 -21.70
C VAL A 418 0.67 28.23 -20.87
N TYR A 419 1.23 27.12 -20.41
CA TYR A 419 2.49 27.02 -19.66
C TYR A 419 3.25 25.75 -20.10
N ASN A 420 4.55 25.68 -19.80
CA ASN A 420 5.43 24.58 -20.26
C ASN A 420 6.30 23.95 -19.15
N THR A 421 6.15 24.38 -17.91
CA THR A 421 6.83 23.81 -16.74
C THR A 421 5.94 23.91 -15.51
N CYS A 422 6.02 22.94 -14.61
CA CYS A 422 5.41 23.07 -13.29
C CYS A 422 6.08 24.22 -12.53
N THR A 423 5.29 25.00 -11.81
CA THR A 423 5.78 25.97 -10.83
C THR A 423 6.17 25.25 -9.55
N THR A 424 6.93 25.90 -8.67
CA THR A 424 7.36 25.30 -7.40
C THR A 424 6.91 26.14 -6.22
N VAL A 425 7.04 25.62 -5.00
CA VAL A 425 6.84 26.46 -3.80
C VAL A 425 7.84 27.61 -3.71
N PHE A 426 8.98 27.54 -4.40
CA PHE A 426 9.99 28.61 -4.43
C PHE A 426 9.68 29.69 -5.45
N ASP A 427 9.07 29.29 -6.57
CA ASP A 427 8.64 30.16 -7.66
C ASP A 427 7.23 29.73 -8.09
N PRO A 428 6.18 30.20 -7.39
CA PRO A 428 4.83 29.64 -7.49
C PRO A 428 4.03 30.13 -8.70
N ILE A 429 4.53 31.14 -9.43
CA ILE A 429 3.81 31.77 -10.53
C ILE A 429 4.60 31.66 -11.83
N PHE A 430 3.98 31.07 -12.84
CA PHE A 430 4.44 31.16 -14.22
C PHE A 430 3.73 32.33 -14.92
N PRO A 431 4.43 33.41 -15.31
CA PRO A 431 3.81 34.53 -16.01
C PRO A 431 3.55 34.18 -17.48
N ILE A 432 2.33 34.42 -17.97
CA ILE A 432 2.04 34.28 -19.40
C ILE A 432 2.52 35.54 -20.13
N PRO A 433 3.44 35.43 -21.11
CA PRO A 433 3.90 36.59 -21.89
C PRO A 433 2.73 37.34 -22.54
N ASN A 434 2.83 38.66 -22.63
CA ASN A 434 1.80 39.54 -23.21
C ASN A 434 0.42 39.45 -22.53
N SER A 435 0.33 38.90 -21.32
CA SER A 435 -0.90 38.82 -20.54
C SER A 435 -0.69 39.28 -19.10
N LYS A 436 -1.78 39.63 -18.41
CA LYS A 436 -1.78 39.88 -16.96
C LYS A 436 -1.97 38.58 -16.16
N VAL A 437 -2.16 37.46 -16.83
CA VAL A 437 -2.46 36.17 -16.23
C VAL A 437 -1.18 35.47 -15.75
N GLY A 438 -1.23 34.96 -14.52
CA GLY A 438 -0.22 34.06 -13.96
C GLY A 438 -0.81 32.67 -13.80
N VAL A 439 0.02 31.65 -13.97
CA VAL A 439 -0.35 30.24 -13.80
C VAL A 439 0.29 29.68 -12.54
N ILE A 440 -0.48 28.98 -11.73
CA ILE A 440 -0.01 28.16 -10.62
C ILE A 440 -0.17 26.70 -11.04
N ALA A 441 0.95 26.00 -11.16
CA ALA A 441 1.05 24.61 -11.60
C ALA A 441 1.99 23.83 -10.65
N ILE A 442 1.74 23.92 -9.34
CA ILE A 442 2.47 23.18 -8.31
C ILE A 442 1.90 21.77 -8.22
N ASP A 443 2.74 20.74 -8.37
CA ASP A 443 2.34 19.33 -8.43
C ASP A 443 2.14 18.67 -7.05
N HIS A 444 2.46 19.39 -5.97
CA HIS A 444 2.36 18.91 -4.59
C HIS A 444 1.62 19.88 -3.65
N LEU A 445 0.58 20.55 -4.16
CA LEU A 445 -0.28 21.48 -3.39
C LEU A 445 -0.67 20.98 -1.98
N PRO A 446 -1.06 19.72 -1.74
CA PRO A 446 -1.43 19.24 -0.40
C PRO A 446 -0.30 19.37 0.65
N SER A 447 0.96 19.42 0.23
CA SER A 447 2.09 19.59 1.15
C SER A 447 2.11 20.96 1.84
N LEU A 448 1.41 21.96 1.30
CA LEU A 448 1.27 23.28 1.91
C LEU A 448 0.23 23.31 3.04
N LEU A 449 -0.57 22.26 3.21
CA LEU A 449 -1.53 22.13 4.31
C LEU A 449 -1.47 20.70 4.88
N PRO A 450 -0.33 20.31 5.46
CA PRO A 450 0.02 18.91 5.66
C PRO A 450 -0.88 18.21 6.68
N ALA A 451 -1.26 18.88 7.77
CA ALA A 451 -2.11 18.29 8.80
C ALA A 451 -3.50 17.94 8.24
N ALA A 452 -4.21 18.91 7.65
CA ALA A 452 -5.53 18.67 7.06
C ALA A 452 -5.48 17.65 5.90
N SER A 453 -4.44 17.72 5.07
CA SER A 453 -4.22 16.76 3.98
C SER A 453 -4.01 15.34 4.49
N SER A 454 -3.24 15.18 5.57
CA SER A 454 -2.98 13.88 6.20
C SER A 454 -4.24 13.33 6.86
N THR A 455 -5.00 14.18 7.55
CA THR A 455 -6.28 13.78 8.17
C THR A 455 -7.26 13.26 7.13
N ALA A 456 -7.50 14.00 6.05
CA ALA A 456 -8.40 13.56 4.99
C ALA A 456 -7.93 12.24 4.35
N PHE A 457 -6.65 12.16 4.00
CA PHE A 457 -6.07 10.95 3.40
C PHE A 457 -6.16 9.74 4.33
N SER A 458 -5.80 9.92 5.61
CA SER A 458 -5.77 8.84 6.59
C SER A 458 -7.17 8.35 6.92
N ASN A 459 -8.16 9.26 7.00
CA ASN A 459 -9.56 8.87 7.21
C ASN A 459 -10.11 8.02 6.06
N ASP A 460 -9.76 8.36 4.82
CA ASP A 460 -10.12 7.55 3.65
C ASP A 460 -9.42 6.18 3.65
N LEU A 461 -8.17 6.11 4.14
CA LEU A 461 -7.36 4.88 4.15
C LEU A 461 -7.71 3.92 5.31
N THR A 462 -8.09 4.46 6.48
CA THR A 462 -8.28 3.71 7.72
C THR A 462 -9.27 2.54 7.61
N PRO A 463 -10.44 2.66 6.94
CA PRO A 463 -11.35 1.53 6.74
C PRO A 463 -10.67 0.34 6.05
N HIS A 464 -9.74 0.60 5.14
CA HIS A 464 -8.99 -0.45 4.46
C HIS A 464 -7.88 -1.04 5.33
N LEU A 465 -7.23 -0.22 6.16
CA LEU A 465 -6.22 -0.69 7.13
C LEU A 465 -6.85 -1.60 8.21
N LEU A 466 -8.06 -1.30 8.66
CA LEU A 466 -8.82 -2.15 9.59
C LEU A 466 -9.14 -3.53 8.98
N HIS A 467 -9.08 -3.66 7.65
CA HIS A 467 -9.29 -4.92 6.93
C HIS A 467 -7.98 -5.60 6.51
N LEU A 468 -6.82 -5.12 6.98
CA LEU A 468 -5.59 -5.92 6.92
C LEU A 468 -5.81 -7.25 7.65
N GLY A 469 -5.41 -8.36 7.01
CA GLY A 469 -5.63 -9.71 7.52
C GLY A 469 -7.08 -10.23 7.43
N ALA A 470 -8.00 -9.52 6.77
CA ALA A 470 -9.36 -10.00 6.54
C ALA A 470 -9.38 -11.24 5.63
N LYS A 471 -10.30 -12.18 5.91
CA LYS A 471 -10.45 -13.45 5.19
C LYS A 471 -11.53 -13.43 4.10
N ASP A 472 -12.52 -12.56 4.24
CA ASP A 472 -13.57 -12.43 3.24
C ASP A 472 -13.00 -11.73 2.00
N GLU A 473 -13.17 -12.36 0.84
CA GLU A 473 -12.59 -11.85 -0.41
C GLU A 473 -13.05 -10.42 -0.72
N GLY A 474 -14.27 -10.04 -0.30
CA GLY A 474 -14.80 -8.68 -0.45
C GLY A 474 -14.00 -7.64 0.33
N ASP A 475 -13.68 -7.93 1.58
CA ASP A 475 -12.97 -7.00 2.49
C ASP A 475 -11.48 -6.88 2.15
N TYR A 476 -10.91 -7.93 1.55
CA TYR A 476 -9.51 -7.97 1.11
C TYR A 476 -9.32 -7.59 -0.37
N ALA A 477 -10.39 -7.39 -1.14
CA ALA A 477 -10.33 -7.21 -2.59
C ALA A 477 -9.42 -6.05 -3.03
N VAL A 478 -9.44 -4.96 -2.27
CA VAL A 478 -8.62 -3.77 -2.51
C VAL A 478 -7.12 -4.08 -2.41
N TRP A 479 -6.72 -4.78 -1.34
CA TRP A 479 -5.33 -5.20 -1.12
C TRP A 479 -4.89 -6.27 -2.12
N LYS A 480 -5.76 -7.24 -2.43
CA LYS A 480 -5.51 -8.29 -3.42
C LYS A 480 -5.25 -7.72 -4.82
N ARG A 481 -6.04 -6.72 -5.25
CA ARG A 481 -5.82 -6.03 -6.54
C ARG A 481 -4.46 -5.33 -6.58
N ALA A 482 -4.12 -4.58 -5.53
CA ALA A 482 -2.84 -3.88 -5.44
C ALA A 482 -1.66 -4.88 -5.48
N TYR A 483 -1.76 -5.99 -4.74
CA TYR A 483 -0.75 -7.04 -4.73
C TYR A 483 -0.58 -7.70 -6.10
N ASN A 484 -1.68 -8.06 -6.77
CA ASN A 484 -1.62 -8.68 -8.09
C ASN A 484 -0.95 -7.77 -9.13
N LEU A 485 -1.26 -6.47 -9.09
CA LEU A 485 -0.61 -5.49 -9.96
C LEU A 485 0.90 -5.40 -9.66
N PHE A 486 1.29 -5.40 -8.39
CA PHE A 486 2.70 -5.44 -8.02
C PHE A 486 3.40 -6.71 -8.52
N VAL A 487 2.79 -7.88 -8.38
CA VAL A 487 3.33 -9.15 -8.88
C VAL A 487 3.52 -9.10 -10.40
N GLU A 488 2.54 -8.59 -11.14
CA GLU A 488 2.63 -8.38 -12.59
C GLU A 488 3.81 -7.47 -12.96
N LYS A 489 3.92 -6.32 -12.29
CA LYS A 489 4.97 -5.31 -12.56
C LYS A 489 6.37 -5.80 -12.14
N LYS A 490 6.47 -6.64 -11.12
CA LYS A 490 7.73 -7.22 -10.62
C LYS A 490 8.20 -8.43 -11.43
N ALA A 491 7.30 -9.14 -12.12
CA ALA A 491 7.61 -10.40 -12.82
C ALA A 491 8.84 -10.34 -13.76
N PRO A 492 9.11 -9.24 -14.50
CA PRO A 492 10.30 -9.16 -15.36
C PRO A 492 11.66 -9.18 -14.61
N TYR A 493 11.64 -9.04 -13.28
CA TYR A 493 12.82 -8.91 -12.44
C TYR A 493 12.98 -10.05 -11.41
N SER A 494 12.08 -11.04 -11.44
CA SER A 494 11.99 -12.13 -10.45
C SER A 494 12.75 -13.39 -10.87
#